data_AF-A0A072PDF4-F1
#
_entry.id   AF-A0A072PDF4-F1
#
_cell.length_a   1.000
_cell.length_b   1.000
_cell.length_c   1.000
_cell.angle_alpha   90.00
_cell.angle_beta   90.00
_cell.angle_gamma   90.00
#
_symmetry.space_group_name_H-M   'P 1'
#
loop_
_entity.id
_entity.type
_entity.pdbx_description
1 polymer ?
#
loop_
_entity_poly.entity_id
_entity_poly.type
_entity_poly.pdbx_seq_one_letter_code
_entity_poly.pdbx_strand_id
1 'polypeptide(L)'
;MPPRLHLFTARSVAFRTKPSIPQKRFAPGLLQHRAASDHASSKKAATTPVDPDFKGPNMDQLPHVSEEQAALDKSMGETPPDIEQGTPVEEILKRDRDALEKAPEVLKQALKNNQSGNPSGTRSYSTTARRPADLAKVDFVETQAVGLEYPDAGLGHKFPLPDMTQWNRMDNFKRRYDPVLNQLTKMLMRHGKLSRAQSTMDDILDILRTAPKPQGSALAGDRSLATVLPHETLPLSPVQYITTAIDSVAPLVKIRQQKGVLGGGASLPIPVPLNMKQRRRTAIKWILTSADNRKETKLAERVAKEMINVVEGRSGAWDRRGMVHKLSISARANVRRSMQRRR
;
A
#
# COMPACT_ATOMS: atom_id res chain seq x y z
N MET A 1 -80.47 -26.76 -35.70
CA MET A 1 -79.05 -27.15 -35.54
C MET A 1 -78.19 -26.21 -36.37
N PRO A 2 -77.26 -25.44 -35.79
CA PRO A 2 -76.23 -24.74 -36.54
C PRO A 2 -74.91 -25.55 -36.59
N PRO A 3 -74.11 -25.46 -37.67
CA PRO A 3 -72.87 -26.21 -37.82
C PRO A 3 -71.74 -25.62 -36.96
N ARG A 4 -70.97 -26.51 -36.31
CA ARG A 4 -69.81 -26.17 -35.47
C ARG A 4 -68.60 -25.83 -36.35
N LEU A 5 -68.09 -24.60 -36.24
CA LEU A 5 -66.81 -24.19 -36.83
C LEU A 5 -65.66 -24.60 -35.89
N HIS A 6 -64.76 -25.44 -36.38
CA HIS A 6 -63.53 -25.86 -35.69
C HIS A 6 -62.46 -24.76 -35.81
N LEU A 7 -62.27 -23.96 -34.76
CA LEU A 7 -61.26 -22.91 -34.70
C LEU A 7 -59.98 -23.35 -33.96
N PHE A 8 -59.30 -24.43 -34.36
CA PHE A 8 -57.93 -24.68 -33.86
C PHE A 8 -57.08 -25.49 -34.86
N THR A 9 -56.41 -24.79 -35.78
CA THR A 9 -55.17 -25.29 -36.43
C THR A 9 -54.16 -24.15 -36.55
N ALA A 10 -53.66 -23.67 -35.41
CA ALA A 10 -52.51 -22.77 -35.40
C ALA A 10 -51.22 -23.59 -35.58
N ARG A 11 -50.58 -23.48 -36.76
CA ARG A 11 -49.23 -23.99 -37.00
C ARG A 11 -48.23 -23.23 -36.11
N SER A 12 -47.39 -23.95 -35.38
CA SER A 12 -46.28 -23.38 -34.61
C SER A 12 -45.14 -22.96 -35.54
N VAL A 13 -44.97 -21.66 -35.79
CA VAL A 13 -43.79 -21.11 -36.45
C VAL A 13 -42.68 -20.94 -35.41
N ALA A 14 -41.58 -21.67 -35.57
CA ALA A 14 -40.39 -21.52 -34.73
C ALA A 14 -39.64 -20.23 -35.08
N PHE A 15 -39.80 -19.18 -34.27
CA PHE A 15 -38.96 -17.99 -34.34
C PHE A 15 -37.58 -18.28 -33.75
N ARG A 16 -36.55 -18.37 -34.60
CA ARG A 16 -35.14 -18.43 -34.17
C ARG A 16 -34.48 -17.05 -34.35
N THR A 17 -33.84 -16.60 -33.28
CA THR A 17 -33.36 -15.24 -33.00
C THR A 17 -32.10 -14.84 -33.76
N LYS A 18 -31.95 -13.55 -34.10
CA LYS A 18 -30.62 -12.91 -34.17
C LYS A 18 -30.41 -12.07 -32.90
N PRO A 19 -29.30 -12.24 -32.16
CA PRO A 19 -28.96 -11.32 -31.08
C PRO A 19 -28.58 -9.97 -31.69
N SER A 20 -29.41 -8.96 -31.47
CA SER A 20 -29.04 -7.56 -31.74
C SER A 20 -28.00 -7.14 -30.70
N ILE A 21 -26.80 -6.78 -31.16
CA ILE A 21 -25.76 -6.19 -30.32
C ILE A 21 -26.27 -4.81 -29.88
N PRO A 22 -26.37 -4.50 -28.58
CA PRO A 22 -26.77 -3.17 -28.16
C PRO A 22 -25.69 -2.17 -28.57
N GLN A 23 -25.97 -1.35 -29.59
CA GLN A 23 -25.13 -0.19 -29.87
C GLN A 23 -25.25 0.78 -28.69
N LYS A 24 -24.14 0.95 -27.97
CA LYS A 24 -24.01 1.98 -26.95
C LYS A 24 -24.07 3.34 -27.65
N ARG A 25 -25.24 3.98 -27.62
CA ARG A 25 -25.35 5.41 -27.91
C ARG A 25 -24.73 6.16 -26.73
N PHE A 26 -23.54 6.71 -26.95
CA PHE A 26 -22.99 7.71 -26.05
C PHE A 26 -23.83 8.98 -26.21
N ALA A 27 -24.65 9.30 -25.21
CA ALA A 27 -25.20 10.64 -25.09
C ALA A 27 -24.03 11.59 -24.77
N PRO A 28 -23.87 12.74 -25.45
CA PRO A 28 -22.97 13.77 -24.98
C PRO A 28 -23.56 14.30 -23.68
N GLY A 29 -23.00 13.87 -22.55
CA GLY A 29 -23.37 14.43 -21.25
C GLY A 29 -23.00 15.90 -21.25
N LEU A 30 -23.99 16.78 -21.03
CA LEU A 30 -23.73 18.15 -20.62
C LEU A 30 -22.76 18.11 -19.44
N LEU A 31 -21.62 18.79 -19.59
CA LEU A 31 -20.69 19.07 -18.51
C LEU A 31 -21.41 19.96 -17.48
N GLN A 32 -22.06 19.32 -16.50
CA GLN A 32 -22.38 19.99 -15.25
C GLN A 32 -21.08 20.14 -14.48
N HIS A 33 -20.43 21.29 -14.63
CA HIS A 33 -19.47 21.78 -13.65
C HIS A 33 -20.18 21.87 -12.30
N ARG A 34 -20.04 20.85 -11.46
CA ARG A 34 -20.29 21.00 -10.03
C ARG A 34 -19.13 21.79 -9.47
N ALA A 35 -19.44 23.00 -9.02
CA ALA A 35 -18.54 23.87 -8.27
C ALA A 35 -17.93 23.08 -7.11
N ALA A 36 -16.61 22.93 -7.14
CA ALA A 36 -15.84 22.58 -5.97
C ALA A 36 -15.96 23.75 -4.98
N SER A 37 -16.38 23.46 -3.75
CA SER A 37 -16.29 24.39 -2.64
C SER A 37 -14.85 24.41 -2.11
N ASP A 38 -13.95 25.03 -2.86
CA ASP A 38 -12.65 25.46 -2.36
C ASP A 38 -12.72 26.99 -2.17
N HIS A 39 -13.11 27.41 -0.97
CA HIS A 39 -13.04 28.82 -0.56
C HIS A 39 -11.56 29.22 -0.38
N ALA A 40 -10.94 29.64 -1.48
CA ALA A 40 -9.62 30.26 -1.49
C ALA A 40 -9.67 31.76 -1.82
N SER A 41 -10.79 32.44 -1.58
CA SER A 41 -10.97 33.86 -1.95
C SER A 41 -11.08 34.85 -0.79
N SER A 42 -10.84 34.45 0.47
CA SER A 42 -10.97 35.37 1.63
C SER A 42 -9.72 35.53 2.50
N LYS A 43 -8.52 35.21 2.01
CA LYS A 43 -7.28 35.59 2.70
C LYS A 43 -6.62 36.76 1.99
N LYS A 44 -6.68 37.94 2.62
CA LYS A 44 -5.80 39.06 2.29
C LYS A 44 -4.34 38.58 2.35
N ALA A 45 -3.53 38.98 1.39
CA ALA A 45 -2.10 38.73 1.42
C ALA A 45 -1.53 39.30 2.73
N ALA A 46 -0.80 38.49 3.49
CA ALA A 46 -0.09 38.96 4.65
C ALA A 46 1.11 39.80 4.17
N THR A 47 0.94 41.11 4.12
CA THR A 47 2.05 42.05 4.05
C THR A 47 2.68 42.14 5.43
N THR A 48 3.83 41.49 5.61
CA THR A 48 4.73 41.79 6.73
C THR A 48 5.37 43.16 6.48
N PRO A 49 5.38 44.08 7.46
CA PRO A 49 6.19 45.29 7.36
C PRO A 49 7.66 44.86 7.31
N VAL A 50 8.37 45.21 6.25
CA VAL A 50 9.82 45.02 6.12
C VAL A 50 10.45 46.35 6.45
N ASP A 51 11.26 46.40 7.51
CA ASP A 51 12.09 47.55 7.85
C ASP A 51 13.07 47.82 6.69
N PRO A 52 13.30 49.09 6.30
CA PRO A 52 14.13 49.44 5.14
C PRO A 52 15.62 49.04 5.29
N ASP A 53 16.06 48.66 6.49
CA ASP A 53 17.45 48.31 6.80
C ASP A 53 17.70 46.78 6.92
N PHE A 54 16.76 45.92 6.53
CA PHE A 54 16.96 44.47 6.58
C PHE A 54 17.92 43.98 5.48
N LYS A 55 19.21 43.82 5.82
CA LYS A 55 20.19 43.12 4.97
C LYS A 55 20.12 41.61 5.20
N GLY A 56 19.69 40.88 4.17
CA GLY A 56 19.75 39.42 4.14
C GLY A 56 21.19 38.90 4.00
N PRO A 57 21.45 37.61 4.29
CA PRO A 57 22.80 37.01 4.30
C PRO A 57 23.54 36.96 2.95
N ASN A 58 23.02 37.64 1.92
CA ASN A 58 23.59 37.65 0.57
C ASN A 58 23.38 39.00 -0.14
N MET A 59 23.26 40.09 0.63
CA MET A 59 22.95 41.45 0.16
C MET A 59 24.13 42.43 0.29
N ASP A 60 25.32 41.95 0.68
CA ASP A 60 26.51 42.79 0.70
C ASP A 60 27.04 43.00 -0.72
N GLN A 61 27.40 44.25 -1.04
CA GLN A 61 27.99 44.58 -2.33
C GLN A 61 29.32 43.85 -2.47
N LEU A 62 29.51 43.21 -3.63
CA LEU A 62 30.76 42.52 -3.96
C LEU A 62 31.93 43.51 -3.88
N PRO A 63 33.09 43.10 -3.33
CA PRO A 63 34.27 43.96 -3.26
C PRO A 63 34.78 44.33 -4.66
N HIS A 64 35.57 45.40 -4.74
CA HIS A 64 36.16 45.83 -6.02
C HIS A 64 37.10 44.75 -6.56
N VAL A 65 37.16 44.59 -7.88
CA VAL A 65 37.96 43.55 -8.57
C VAL A 65 39.44 43.54 -8.14
N SER A 66 39.99 44.69 -7.73
CA SER A 66 41.35 44.79 -7.18
C SER A 66 41.51 44.16 -5.79
N GLU A 67 40.47 44.24 -4.95
CA GLU A 67 40.45 43.60 -3.63
C GLU A 67 40.20 42.09 -3.74
N GLU A 68 39.40 41.67 -4.72
CA GLU A 68 39.24 40.24 -5.04
C GLU A 68 40.54 39.62 -5.56
N GLN A 69 41.28 40.32 -6.42
CA GLN A 69 42.60 39.87 -6.87
C GLN A 69 43.61 39.82 -5.73
N ALA A 70 43.66 40.83 -4.85
CA ALA A 70 44.54 40.79 -3.68
C ALA A 70 44.17 39.66 -2.69
N ALA A 71 42.88 39.33 -2.54
CA ALA A 71 42.43 38.20 -1.72
C ALA A 71 42.74 36.84 -2.39
N LEU A 72 42.67 36.77 -3.71
CA LEU A 72 43.08 35.60 -4.48
C LEU A 72 44.60 35.38 -4.40
N ASP A 73 45.40 36.42 -4.58
CA ASP A 73 46.87 36.33 -4.51
C ASP A 73 47.33 35.96 -3.10
N LYS A 74 46.66 36.50 -2.07
CA LYS A 74 46.93 36.16 -0.68
C LYS A 74 46.49 34.75 -0.29
N SER A 75 45.48 34.18 -0.97
CA SER A 75 44.98 32.83 -0.70
C SER A 75 45.66 31.74 -1.53
N MET A 76 46.06 32.06 -2.76
CA MET A 76 46.65 31.12 -3.71
C MET A 76 48.18 31.16 -3.75
N GLY A 77 48.81 32.17 -3.13
CA GLY A 77 50.25 32.39 -3.19
C GLY A 77 50.68 32.92 -4.57
N GLU A 78 51.70 33.77 -4.60
CA GLU A 78 52.13 34.49 -5.81
C GLU A 78 52.68 33.59 -6.94
N THR A 79 52.91 32.30 -6.69
CA THR A 79 53.49 31.37 -7.66
C THR A 79 52.55 30.19 -7.96
N PRO A 80 51.99 30.08 -9.18
CA PRO A 80 51.24 28.90 -9.57
C PRO A 80 52.17 27.67 -9.61
N PRO A 81 51.77 26.53 -9.01
CA PRO A 81 52.62 25.34 -8.98
C PRO A 81 52.78 24.74 -10.39
N ASP A 82 54.00 24.34 -10.75
CA ASP A 82 54.31 23.64 -12.00
C ASP A 82 53.50 22.34 -12.11
N ILE A 83 52.53 22.32 -13.01
CA ILE A 83 51.52 21.25 -13.14
C ILE A 83 52.10 19.98 -13.77
N GLU A 84 53.28 20.05 -14.40
CA GLU A 84 53.86 18.93 -15.14
C GLU A 84 54.57 17.89 -14.25
N GLN A 85 54.95 18.26 -13.03
CA GLN A 85 55.50 17.32 -12.05
C GLN A 85 54.86 17.59 -10.69
N GLY A 86 53.95 16.71 -10.28
CA GLY A 86 53.36 16.80 -8.94
C GLY A 86 54.46 16.83 -7.89
N THR A 87 54.60 17.96 -7.17
CA THR A 87 55.57 18.07 -6.09
C THR A 87 55.22 17.05 -5.02
N PRO A 88 56.17 16.20 -4.58
CA PRO A 88 55.90 15.20 -3.58
C PRO A 88 55.30 15.84 -2.32
N VAL A 89 54.26 15.21 -1.75
CA VAL A 89 53.55 15.69 -0.54
C VAL A 89 54.50 15.99 0.62
N GLU A 90 55.62 15.26 0.68
CA GLU A 90 56.68 15.47 1.67
C GLU A 90 57.40 16.82 1.53
N GLU A 91 57.52 17.36 0.32
CA GLU A 91 58.14 18.67 0.11
C GLU A 91 57.18 19.81 0.46
N ILE A 92 55.89 19.64 0.20
CA ILE A 92 54.84 20.61 0.56
C ILE A 92 54.81 20.80 2.09
N LEU A 93 54.84 19.68 2.84
CA LEU A 93 54.86 19.71 4.30
C LEU A 93 56.19 20.22 4.89
N LYS A 94 57.30 20.18 4.13
CA LYS A 94 58.58 20.79 4.53
C LYS A 94 58.61 22.30 4.28
N ARG A 95 57.96 22.77 3.22
CA ARG A 95 57.84 24.19 2.87
C ARG A 95 56.89 24.91 3.82
N ASP A 96 55.75 24.29 4.17
CA ASP A 96 54.70 24.91 4.98
C ASP A 96 54.71 24.43 6.43
N ARG A 97 55.18 25.29 7.34
CA ARG A 97 55.23 25.01 8.79
C ARG A 97 53.84 24.86 9.41
N ASP A 98 52.88 25.66 8.97
CA ASP A 98 51.50 25.63 9.46
C ASP A 98 50.77 24.33 9.06
N ALA A 99 51.09 23.79 7.88
CA ALA A 99 50.55 22.51 7.42
C ALA A 99 51.15 21.34 8.21
N LEU A 100 52.44 21.44 8.59
CA LEU A 100 53.11 20.45 9.41
C LEU A 100 52.50 20.36 10.83
N GLU A 101 52.05 21.48 11.41
CA GLU A 101 51.39 21.49 12.71
C GLU A 101 50.00 20.83 12.69
N LYS A 102 49.24 21.02 11.61
CA LYS A 102 47.89 20.45 11.44
C LYS A 102 47.87 19.04 10.84
N ALA A 103 49.03 18.52 10.41
CA ALA A 103 49.13 17.18 9.84
C ALA A 103 48.81 16.07 10.86
N PRO A 104 48.17 14.97 10.43
CA PRO A 104 47.90 13.81 11.27
C PRO A 104 49.21 13.18 11.79
N GLU A 105 49.17 12.62 12.99
CA GLU A 105 50.36 12.09 13.68
C GLU A 105 51.11 11.03 12.87
N VAL A 106 50.41 10.21 12.08
CA VAL A 106 51.01 9.18 11.21
C VAL A 106 51.97 9.79 10.18
N LEU A 107 51.64 10.97 9.63
CA LEU A 107 52.49 11.66 8.66
C LEU A 107 53.67 12.36 9.33
N LYS A 108 53.45 12.94 10.53
CA LYS A 108 54.54 13.49 11.36
C LYS A 108 55.55 12.41 11.75
N GLN A 109 55.07 11.20 12.07
CA GLN A 109 55.92 10.04 12.37
C GLN A 109 56.67 9.52 11.14
N ALA A 110 56.04 9.50 9.95
CA ALA A 110 56.70 9.11 8.71
C ALA A 110 57.86 10.06 8.33
N LEU A 111 57.65 11.39 8.44
CA LEU A 111 58.69 12.40 8.21
C LEU A 111 59.85 12.29 9.21
N LYS A 112 59.54 12.01 10.48
CA LYS A 112 60.54 11.82 11.54
C LYS A 112 61.34 10.52 11.34
N ASN A 113 60.71 9.46 10.85
CA ASN A 113 61.36 8.17 10.58
C ASN A 113 62.26 8.21 9.33
N ASN A 114 61.95 9.05 8.33
CA ASN A 114 62.77 9.20 7.11
C ASN A 114 64.06 10.02 7.32
N GLN A 115 64.24 10.73 8.44
CA GLN A 115 65.49 11.43 8.78
C GLN A 115 66.54 10.52 9.41
N SER A 116 66.14 9.36 9.92
CA SER A 116 67.03 8.26 10.30
C SER A 116 67.06 7.25 9.16
N GLY A 117 68.26 6.94 8.66
CA GLY A 117 68.48 6.19 7.41
C GLY A 117 67.61 4.96 7.17
N ASN A 118 67.40 4.69 5.87
CA ASN A 118 66.75 3.52 5.27
C ASN A 118 66.21 2.47 6.25
N PRO A 119 64.88 2.30 6.37
CA PRO A 119 64.35 1.14 7.06
C PRO A 119 64.55 -0.09 6.17
N SER A 120 65.67 -0.80 6.40
CA SER A 120 65.78 -2.24 6.11
C SER A 120 64.82 -2.95 7.05
N GLY A 121 63.57 -3.05 6.63
CA GLY A 121 62.50 -3.65 7.41
C GLY A 121 61.53 -4.32 6.46
N THR A 122 61.70 -5.63 6.32
CA THR A 122 60.70 -6.55 5.77
C THR A 122 59.42 -6.44 6.60
N ARG A 123 58.60 -5.42 6.30
CA ARG A 123 57.23 -5.38 6.79
C ARG A 123 56.50 -6.53 6.11
N SER A 124 56.04 -7.46 6.93
CA SER A 124 55.14 -8.55 6.58
C SER A 124 53.79 -7.99 6.13
N TYR A 125 53.74 -7.37 4.95
CA TYR A 125 52.49 -7.28 4.22
C TYR A 125 52.16 -8.71 3.83
N SER A 126 51.31 -9.34 4.64
CA SER A 126 50.53 -10.50 4.21
C SER A 126 49.63 -10.03 3.08
N THR A 127 50.19 -9.90 1.87
CA THR A 127 49.42 -10.17 0.67
C THR A 127 49.10 -11.64 0.77
N THR A 128 48.00 -11.96 1.45
CA THR A 128 47.27 -13.18 1.14
C THR A 128 46.79 -12.96 -0.30
N ALA A 129 47.69 -13.17 -1.26
CA ALA A 129 47.32 -13.58 -2.59
C ALA A 129 46.53 -14.86 -2.33
N ARG A 130 45.21 -14.71 -2.27
CA ARG A 130 44.31 -15.85 -2.38
C ARG A 130 44.76 -16.49 -3.68
N ARG A 131 45.49 -17.61 -3.59
CA ARG A 131 45.50 -18.57 -4.68
C ARG A 131 44.02 -18.72 -5.04
N PRO A 132 43.61 -18.48 -6.30
CA PRO A 132 42.29 -18.93 -6.70
C PRO A 132 42.34 -20.44 -6.47
N ALA A 133 41.83 -20.88 -5.32
CA ALA A 133 41.61 -22.28 -5.03
C ALA A 133 40.76 -22.75 -6.21
N ASP A 134 41.35 -23.66 -7.00
CA ASP A 134 40.80 -24.28 -8.20
C ASP A 134 39.45 -23.68 -8.58
N LEU A 135 39.49 -22.56 -9.31
CA LEU A 135 38.29 -22.06 -9.97
C LEU A 135 37.87 -23.22 -10.86
N ALA A 136 36.86 -23.97 -10.40
CA ALA A 136 36.36 -25.16 -11.05
C ALA A 136 36.22 -24.82 -12.53
N LYS A 137 36.98 -25.50 -13.38
CA LYS A 137 36.92 -25.29 -14.82
C LYS A 137 35.49 -25.57 -15.24
N VAL A 138 34.76 -24.51 -15.53
CA VAL A 138 33.42 -24.60 -16.10
C VAL A 138 33.63 -24.91 -17.56
N ASP A 139 33.57 -26.19 -17.90
CA ASP A 139 33.65 -26.63 -19.28
C ASP A 139 32.25 -26.52 -19.89
N PHE A 140 32.11 -25.71 -20.93
CA PHE A 140 30.86 -25.59 -21.67
C PHE A 140 30.83 -26.66 -22.75
N VAL A 141 30.07 -27.73 -22.52
CA VAL A 141 29.78 -28.76 -23.52
C VAL A 141 28.45 -28.43 -24.16
N GLU A 142 28.49 -27.96 -25.41
CA GLU A 142 27.33 -27.46 -26.16
C GLU A 142 26.62 -26.29 -25.44
N THR A 143 25.45 -26.52 -24.85
CA THR A 143 24.68 -25.53 -24.06
C THR A 143 24.77 -25.76 -22.55
N GLN A 144 25.50 -26.79 -22.11
CA GLN A 144 25.59 -27.20 -20.72
C GLN A 144 26.91 -26.76 -20.11
N ALA A 145 26.84 -26.13 -18.93
CA ALA A 145 28.00 -25.84 -18.10
C ALA A 145 28.26 -27.04 -17.19
N VAL A 146 29.35 -27.77 -17.41
CA VAL A 146 29.78 -28.94 -16.62
C VAL A 146 30.93 -28.49 -15.71
N GLY A 147 30.88 -28.84 -14.42
CA GLY A 147 31.97 -28.53 -13.46
C GLY A 147 31.60 -27.64 -12.27
N LEU A 148 30.36 -27.13 -12.21
CA LEU A 148 29.83 -26.62 -10.94
C LEU A 148 29.04 -27.76 -10.30
N GLU A 149 29.56 -28.34 -9.21
CA GLU A 149 28.76 -29.17 -8.30
C GLU A 149 27.75 -28.26 -7.59
N TYR A 150 26.74 -27.79 -8.33
CA TYR A 150 25.51 -27.27 -7.74
C TYR A 150 24.75 -28.50 -7.23
N PRO A 151 24.43 -28.59 -5.93
CA PRO A 151 23.53 -29.62 -5.48
C PRO A 151 22.20 -29.37 -6.21
N ASP A 152 21.73 -30.38 -6.94
CA ASP A 152 20.39 -30.44 -7.52
C ASP A 152 20.11 -29.57 -8.77
N ALA A 153 21.12 -29.30 -9.61
CA ALA A 153 20.84 -28.81 -10.97
C ALA A 153 20.23 -29.94 -11.83
N GLY A 154 18.89 -30.03 -11.82
CA GLY A 154 18.14 -30.95 -12.67
C GLY A 154 18.29 -30.63 -14.17
N LEU A 155 17.85 -31.55 -15.03
CA LEU A 155 17.95 -31.41 -16.48
C LEU A 155 17.32 -30.09 -16.98
N GLY A 156 18.15 -29.22 -17.56
CA GLY A 156 17.71 -27.98 -18.19
C GLY A 156 17.47 -26.79 -17.26
N HIS A 157 17.77 -26.92 -15.95
CA HIS A 157 17.59 -25.83 -14.98
C HIS A 157 18.88 -25.58 -14.19
N LYS A 158 19.26 -24.31 -14.05
CA LYS A 158 20.44 -23.89 -13.28
C LYS A 158 20.25 -24.04 -11.77
N PHE A 159 19.00 -23.94 -11.31
CA PHE A 159 18.60 -24.04 -9.90
C PHE A 159 17.51 -25.10 -9.76
N PRO A 160 17.37 -25.75 -8.58
CA PRO A 160 16.32 -26.74 -8.36
C PRO A 160 14.94 -26.11 -8.61
N LEU A 161 14.03 -26.90 -9.21
CA LEU A 161 12.66 -26.46 -9.41
C LEU A 161 12.00 -26.22 -8.05
N PRO A 162 11.27 -25.10 -7.89
CA PRO A 162 10.51 -24.87 -6.68
C PRO A 162 9.42 -25.93 -6.53
N ASP A 163 9.22 -26.42 -5.31
CA ASP A 163 8.14 -27.36 -5.02
C ASP A 163 6.78 -26.69 -5.20
N MET A 164 6.07 -27.08 -6.26
CA MET A 164 4.76 -26.51 -6.61
C MET A 164 3.68 -26.82 -5.57
N THR A 165 3.86 -27.86 -4.75
CA THR A 165 2.89 -28.23 -3.71
C THR A 165 2.89 -27.25 -2.54
N GLN A 166 4.03 -26.58 -2.31
CA GLN A 166 4.23 -25.59 -1.25
C GLN A 166 3.77 -24.19 -1.66
N TRP A 167 3.31 -24.01 -2.90
CA TRP A 167 2.85 -22.70 -3.37
C TRP A 167 1.62 -22.23 -2.61
N ASN A 168 1.81 -21.11 -1.92
CA ASN A 168 0.78 -20.47 -1.15
C ASN A 168 -0.06 -19.55 -2.04
N ARG A 169 -1.22 -19.12 -1.52
CA ARG A 169 -2.07 -18.13 -2.19
C ARG A 169 -1.30 -16.85 -2.56
N MET A 170 -0.30 -16.50 -1.76
CA MET A 170 0.51 -15.28 -1.89
C MET A 170 1.38 -15.29 -3.16
N ASP A 171 1.80 -16.47 -3.62
CA ASP A 171 2.66 -16.64 -4.80
C ASP A 171 1.91 -16.34 -6.10
N ASN A 172 0.58 -16.49 -6.08
CA ASN A 172 -0.25 -16.13 -7.21
C ASN A 172 -0.38 -14.60 -7.32
N PHE A 173 0.20 -14.01 -8.35
CA PHE A 173 0.15 -12.57 -8.62
C PHE A 173 -1.26 -11.96 -8.52
N LYS A 174 -2.29 -12.65 -9.04
CA LYS A 174 -3.69 -12.17 -9.03
C LYS A 174 -4.34 -12.24 -7.65
N ARG A 175 -3.79 -13.06 -6.74
CA ARG A 175 -4.29 -13.33 -5.38
C ARG A 175 -3.25 -13.06 -4.29
N ARG A 176 -2.26 -12.20 -4.59
CA ARG A 176 -1.16 -11.83 -3.69
C ARG A 176 -1.61 -11.38 -2.31
N TYR A 177 -2.70 -10.64 -2.22
CA TYR A 177 -3.19 -10.06 -0.96
C TYR A 177 -4.34 -10.87 -0.36
N ASP A 178 -4.52 -10.73 0.96
CA ASP A 178 -5.65 -11.31 1.67
C ASP A 178 -7.00 -10.93 1.00
N PRO A 179 -7.94 -11.88 0.85
CA PRO A 179 -9.22 -11.61 0.19
C PRO A 179 -10.06 -10.51 0.86
N VAL A 180 -9.97 -10.34 2.19
CA VAL A 180 -10.66 -9.27 2.93
C VAL A 180 -10.06 -7.92 2.56
N LEU A 181 -8.74 -7.80 2.62
CA LEU A 181 -8.04 -6.57 2.24
C LEU A 181 -8.32 -6.22 0.79
N ASN A 182 -8.13 -7.16 -0.13
CA ASN A 182 -8.40 -6.97 -1.56
C ASN A 182 -9.85 -6.50 -1.81
N GLN A 183 -10.81 -7.08 -1.08
CA GLN A 183 -12.20 -6.66 -1.18
C GLN A 183 -12.45 -5.26 -0.61
N LEU A 184 -11.86 -4.92 0.55
CA LEU A 184 -11.97 -3.59 1.16
C LEU A 184 -11.30 -2.52 0.29
N THR A 185 -10.08 -2.75 -0.19
CA THR A 185 -9.36 -1.86 -1.11
C THR A 185 -10.16 -1.59 -2.37
N LYS A 186 -10.77 -2.62 -2.98
CA LYS A 186 -11.64 -2.45 -4.16
C LYS A 186 -12.93 -1.68 -3.86
N MET A 187 -13.40 -1.69 -2.61
CA MET A 187 -14.56 -0.89 -2.19
C MET A 187 -14.20 0.55 -1.84
N LEU A 188 -12.97 0.81 -1.41
CA LEU A 188 -12.42 2.16 -1.25
C LEU A 188 -12.14 2.82 -2.60
N MET A 189 -11.79 2.03 -3.62
CA MET A 189 -11.48 2.51 -4.97
C MET A 189 -12.64 3.29 -5.59
N ARG A 190 -12.37 4.54 -5.99
CA ARG A 190 -13.27 5.40 -6.76
C ARG A 190 -12.66 5.70 -8.13
N HIS A 191 -13.50 5.82 -9.16
CA HIS A 191 -13.09 6.17 -10.53
C HIS A 191 -11.99 5.27 -11.14
N GLY A 192 -11.90 4.00 -10.70
CA GLY A 192 -10.86 3.08 -11.18
C GLY A 192 -9.44 3.36 -10.66
N LYS A 193 -9.26 4.28 -9.71
CA LYS A 193 -7.95 4.64 -9.15
C LYS A 193 -7.49 3.63 -8.09
N LEU A 194 -7.00 2.47 -8.55
CA LEU A 194 -6.59 1.37 -7.67
C LEU A 194 -5.36 1.71 -6.81
N SER A 195 -4.35 2.38 -7.40
CA SER A 195 -3.13 2.75 -6.67
C SER A 195 -3.42 3.64 -5.46
N ARG A 196 -4.31 4.62 -5.63
CA ARG A 196 -4.73 5.49 -4.53
C ARG A 196 -5.48 4.72 -3.45
N ALA A 197 -6.30 3.75 -3.83
CA ALA A 197 -6.99 2.89 -2.87
C ALA A 197 -6.02 1.98 -2.08
N GLN A 198 -4.99 1.48 -2.75
CA GLN A 198 -3.91 0.70 -2.13
C GLN A 198 -3.12 1.56 -1.14
N SER A 199 -2.67 2.75 -1.55
CA SER A 199 -2.00 3.69 -0.65
C SER A 199 -2.87 4.05 0.57
N THR A 200 -4.17 4.32 0.38
CA THR A 200 -5.05 4.55 1.55
C THR A 200 -5.24 3.33 2.43
N MET A 201 -5.10 2.10 1.89
CA MET A 201 -5.15 0.87 2.68
C MET A 201 -3.90 0.73 3.53
N ASP A 202 -2.74 1.04 2.96
CA ASP A 202 -1.46 1.01 3.67
C ASP A 202 -1.49 2.01 4.83
N ASP A 203 -1.99 3.23 4.60
CA ASP A 203 -2.21 4.23 5.65
C ASP A 203 -3.14 3.69 6.77
N ILE A 204 -4.22 2.97 6.42
CA ILE A 204 -5.13 2.36 7.40
C ILE A 204 -4.40 1.31 8.24
N LEU A 205 -3.60 0.45 7.61
CA LEU A 205 -2.84 -0.60 8.30
C LEU A 205 -1.81 0.02 9.26
N ASP A 206 -1.13 1.09 8.86
CA ASP A 206 -0.18 1.79 9.72
C ASP A 206 -0.84 2.47 10.92
N ILE A 207 -2.02 3.08 10.72
CA ILE A 207 -2.80 3.65 11.82
C ILE A 207 -3.23 2.55 12.81
N LEU A 208 -3.68 1.39 12.31
CA LEU A 208 -4.08 0.28 13.19
C LEU A 208 -2.89 -0.35 13.92
N ARG A 209 -1.72 -0.39 13.30
CA ARG A 209 -0.49 -0.90 13.90
C ARG A 209 0.01 -0.02 15.05
N THR A 210 -0.21 1.29 14.94
CA THR A 210 0.21 2.28 15.95
C THR A 210 -0.88 2.60 16.97
N ALA A 211 -2.12 2.13 16.73
CA ALA A 211 -3.22 2.32 17.65
C ALA A 211 -2.98 1.61 18.99
N PRO A 212 -3.45 2.17 20.12
CA PRO A 212 -3.40 1.47 21.39
C PRO A 212 -4.24 0.18 21.32
N LYS A 213 -3.97 -0.75 22.25
CA LYS A 213 -4.77 -1.97 22.34
C LYS A 213 -6.26 -1.60 22.47
N PRO A 214 -7.14 -2.23 21.66
CA PRO A 214 -8.56 -1.96 21.76
C PRO A 214 -9.01 -2.32 23.17
N GLN A 215 -9.81 -1.45 23.79
CA GLN A 215 -10.34 -1.75 25.10
C GLN A 215 -11.27 -2.96 24.96
N GLY A 216 -10.86 -4.08 25.58
CA GLY A 216 -11.66 -5.29 25.62
C GLY A 216 -13.04 -4.93 26.14
N SER A 217 -14.06 -5.33 25.41
CA SER A 217 -15.44 -5.06 25.76
C SER A 217 -15.83 -5.86 27.03
N ALA A 218 -15.40 -5.40 28.20
CA ALA A 218 -16.08 -5.74 29.45
C ALA A 218 -17.49 -5.10 29.49
N LEU A 219 -17.73 -4.06 28.67
CA LEU A 219 -18.96 -3.26 28.63
C LEU A 219 -19.96 -3.60 27.49
N ALA A 220 -19.57 -4.29 26.42
CA ALA A 220 -20.43 -4.48 25.24
C ALA A 220 -21.04 -5.89 25.16
N GLY A 221 -21.66 -6.38 26.24
CA GLY A 221 -22.56 -7.55 26.31
C GLY A 221 -22.52 -8.55 25.13
N ASP A 222 -23.63 -8.66 24.38
CA ASP A 222 -23.82 -9.61 23.25
C ASP A 222 -22.97 -9.32 21.99
N ARG A 223 -22.12 -8.29 21.98
CA ARG A 223 -21.31 -7.88 20.82
C ARG A 223 -19.95 -8.58 20.81
N SER A 224 -19.98 -9.91 20.88
CA SER A 224 -18.78 -10.75 20.86
C SER A 224 -18.03 -10.63 19.52
N LEU A 225 -16.70 -10.54 19.62
CA LEU A 225 -15.81 -10.46 18.46
C LEU A 225 -15.54 -11.84 17.87
N ALA A 226 -15.64 -11.93 16.55
CA ALA A 226 -15.26 -13.12 15.80
C ALA A 226 -13.73 -13.17 15.62
N THR A 227 -13.00 -13.38 16.71
CA THR A 227 -11.53 -13.50 16.71
C THR A 227 -11.07 -14.80 17.35
N VAL A 228 -10.00 -15.38 16.80
CA VAL A 228 -9.27 -16.51 17.39
C VAL A 228 -8.14 -15.98 18.30
N LEU A 229 -7.74 -14.72 18.12
CA LEU A 229 -6.59 -14.12 18.80
C LEU A 229 -7.00 -13.20 19.95
N PRO A 230 -6.15 -13.09 21.00
CA PRO A 230 -6.35 -12.13 22.08
C PRO A 230 -6.34 -10.68 21.59
N HIS A 231 -7.15 -9.82 22.21
CA HIS A 231 -7.27 -8.41 21.83
C HIS A 231 -5.94 -7.64 21.85
N GLU A 232 -5.03 -8.02 22.75
CA GLU A 232 -3.73 -7.37 22.92
C GLU A 232 -2.80 -7.58 21.72
N THR A 233 -2.98 -8.70 21.00
CA THR A 233 -2.16 -9.05 19.83
C THR A 233 -2.68 -8.44 18.53
N LEU A 234 -3.88 -7.84 18.55
CA LEU A 234 -4.51 -7.29 17.35
C LEU A 234 -3.70 -6.14 16.71
N PRO A 235 -3.15 -5.17 17.45
CA PRO A 235 -2.34 -4.10 16.85
C PRO A 235 -1.09 -4.62 16.13
N LEU A 236 -0.48 -5.72 16.63
CA LEU A 236 0.68 -6.35 15.99
C LEU A 236 0.33 -6.97 14.64
N SER A 237 -0.92 -7.40 14.47
CA SER A 237 -1.42 -8.01 13.24
C SER A 237 -2.60 -7.20 12.66
N PRO A 238 -2.33 -6.07 11.98
CA PRO A 238 -3.37 -5.17 11.48
C PRO A 238 -4.25 -5.82 10.41
N VAL A 239 -3.73 -6.81 9.68
CA VAL A 239 -4.52 -7.60 8.72
C VAL A 239 -5.61 -8.38 9.46
N GLN A 240 -5.22 -9.08 10.53
CA GLN A 240 -6.17 -9.84 11.34
C GLN A 240 -7.13 -8.89 12.06
N TYR A 241 -6.66 -7.74 12.55
CA TYR A 241 -7.50 -6.67 13.12
C TYR A 241 -8.66 -6.31 12.17
N ILE A 242 -8.36 -6.02 10.91
CA ILE A 242 -9.40 -5.68 9.91
C ILE A 242 -10.33 -6.86 9.67
N THR A 243 -9.77 -8.08 9.56
CA THR A 243 -10.60 -9.28 9.31
C THR A 243 -11.58 -9.55 10.44
N THR A 244 -11.15 -9.45 11.70
CA THR A 244 -11.97 -9.71 12.88
C THR A 244 -13.04 -8.64 13.03
N ALA A 245 -12.70 -7.36 12.82
CA ALA A 245 -13.66 -6.26 12.81
C ALA A 245 -14.78 -6.49 11.77
N ILE A 246 -14.42 -6.81 10.53
CA ILE A 246 -15.38 -7.02 9.45
C ILE A 246 -16.23 -8.26 9.70
N ASP A 247 -15.63 -9.38 10.10
CA ASP A 247 -16.35 -10.64 10.30
C ASP A 247 -17.29 -10.60 11.51
N SER A 248 -16.99 -9.78 12.52
CA SER A 248 -17.88 -9.56 13.68
C SER A 248 -19.18 -8.83 13.29
N VAL A 249 -19.06 -7.80 12.44
CA VAL A 249 -20.21 -6.99 11.97
C VAL A 249 -20.97 -7.69 10.81
N ALA A 250 -20.35 -8.67 10.17
CA ALA A 250 -20.90 -9.39 9.03
C ALA A 250 -22.26 -10.04 9.34
N PRO A 251 -23.36 -9.65 8.65
CA PRO A 251 -24.66 -10.29 8.86
C PRO A 251 -24.68 -11.67 8.20
N LEU A 252 -25.28 -12.65 8.86
CA LEU A 252 -25.44 -14.01 8.32
C LEU A 252 -26.48 -14.09 7.19
N VAL A 253 -27.47 -13.19 7.23
CA VAL A 253 -28.67 -13.24 6.42
C VAL A 253 -28.95 -11.84 5.86
N LYS A 254 -29.48 -11.77 4.64
CA LYS A 254 -30.12 -10.56 4.09
C LYS A 254 -31.61 -10.79 3.94
N ILE A 255 -32.38 -9.70 3.95
CA ILE A 255 -33.81 -9.77 3.65
C ILE A 255 -34.02 -9.42 2.19
N ARG A 256 -34.66 -10.34 1.46
CA ARG A 256 -35.10 -10.14 0.08
C ARG A 256 -36.59 -9.87 0.09
N GLN A 257 -37.02 -8.78 -0.53
CA GLN A 257 -38.43 -8.52 -0.76
C GLN A 257 -38.93 -9.35 -1.95
N GLN A 258 -39.84 -10.29 -1.73
CA GLN A 258 -40.46 -11.07 -2.80
C GLN A 258 -41.88 -10.56 -3.04
N LYS A 259 -42.10 -10.02 -4.24
CA LYS A 259 -43.42 -9.52 -4.66
C LYS A 259 -44.33 -10.67 -5.05
N GLY A 260 -45.63 -10.51 -4.80
CA GLY A 260 -46.67 -11.40 -5.30
C GLY A 260 -46.90 -12.70 -4.52
N VAL A 261 -46.17 -12.95 -3.42
CA VAL A 261 -46.35 -14.15 -2.58
C VAL A 261 -47.62 -14.09 -1.73
N LEU A 262 -48.04 -12.88 -1.34
CA LEU A 262 -49.19 -12.65 -0.47
C LEU A 262 -50.50 -12.42 -1.23
N GLY A 263 -50.48 -12.47 -2.57
CA GLY A 263 -51.56 -11.91 -3.39
C GLY A 263 -51.50 -10.38 -3.43
N GLY A 264 -52.37 -9.74 -4.22
CA GLY A 264 -52.55 -8.28 -4.21
C GLY A 264 -51.30 -7.42 -4.50
N GLY A 265 -50.24 -7.97 -5.11
CA GLY A 265 -49.00 -7.24 -5.42
C GLY A 265 -48.09 -6.92 -4.23
N ALA A 266 -48.48 -7.28 -3.00
CA ALA A 266 -47.70 -7.00 -1.79
C ALA A 266 -46.34 -7.73 -1.78
N SER A 267 -45.32 -7.08 -1.21
CA SER A 267 -43.99 -7.66 -1.01
C SER A 267 -43.85 -8.32 0.37
N LEU A 268 -43.37 -9.56 0.39
CA LEU A 268 -43.08 -10.29 1.61
C LEU A 268 -41.56 -10.27 1.89
N PRO A 269 -41.11 -9.83 3.08
CA PRO A 269 -39.71 -9.95 3.47
C PRO A 269 -39.37 -11.41 3.70
N ILE A 270 -38.36 -11.92 3.00
CA ILE A 270 -37.87 -13.29 3.15
C ILE A 270 -36.38 -13.25 3.49
N PRO A 271 -35.96 -13.84 4.63
CA PRO A 271 -34.56 -13.98 4.97
C PRO A 271 -33.86 -14.99 4.04
N VAL A 272 -32.69 -14.61 3.52
CA VAL A 272 -31.86 -15.41 2.62
C VAL A 272 -30.43 -15.45 3.15
N PRO A 273 -29.81 -16.63 3.31
CA PRO A 273 -28.44 -16.75 3.80
C PRO A 273 -27.45 -16.12 2.82
N LEU A 274 -26.36 -15.57 3.37
CA LEU A 274 -25.32 -14.89 2.60
C LEU A 274 -24.03 -15.72 2.56
N ASN A 275 -23.40 -15.78 1.38
CA ASN A 275 -22.04 -16.34 1.25
C ASN A 275 -21.00 -15.40 1.91
N MET A 276 -19.87 -15.93 2.40
CA MET A 276 -18.78 -15.18 3.07
C MET A 276 -18.45 -13.84 2.38
N LYS A 277 -18.19 -13.88 1.06
CA LYS A 277 -17.86 -12.67 0.28
C LYS A 277 -18.97 -11.61 0.31
N GLN A 278 -20.24 -12.04 0.29
CA GLN A 278 -21.40 -11.16 0.36
C GLN A 278 -21.61 -10.59 1.78
N ARG A 279 -21.34 -11.42 2.81
CA ARG A 279 -21.38 -11.00 4.22
C ARG A 279 -20.37 -9.88 4.48
N ARG A 280 -19.10 -10.13 4.14
CA ARG A 280 -18.02 -9.15 4.25
C ARG A 280 -18.31 -7.87 3.45
N ARG A 281 -18.87 -7.99 2.23
CA ARG A 281 -19.25 -6.82 1.42
C ARG A 281 -20.27 -5.92 2.14
N THR A 282 -21.27 -6.53 2.76
CA THR A 282 -22.33 -5.80 3.48
C THR A 282 -21.77 -5.11 4.71
N ALA A 283 -20.94 -5.79 5.50
CA ALA A 283 -20.24 -5.21 6.64
C ALA A 283 -19.34 -4.03 6.23
N ILE A 284 -18.46 -4.23 5.24
CA ILE A 284 -17.58 -3.17 4.74
C ILE A 284 -18.41 -1.96 4.29
N LYS A 285 -19.53 -2.18 3.58
CA LYS A 285 -20.40 -1.07 3.17
C LYS A 285 -20.93 -0.29 4.38
N TRP A 286 -21.40 -0.98 5.43
CA TRP A 286 -21.87 -0.30 6.63
C TRP A 286 -20.79 0.48 7.33
N ILE A 287 -19.59 -0.10 7.46
CA ILE A 287 -18.48 0.58 8.10
C ILE A 287 -18.04 1.81 7.28
N LEU A 288 -17.91 1.70 5.96
CA LEU A 288 -17.58 2.85 5.11
C LEU A 288 -18.62 3.97 5.22
N THR A 289 -19.92 3.63 5.28
CA THR A 289 -20.95 4.65 5.49
C THR A 289 -20.91 5.29 6.88
N SER A 290 -20.49 4.55 7.91
CA SER A 290 -20.29 5.13 9.25
C SER A 290 -19.04 6.01 9.27
N ALA A 291 -17.97 5.57 8.61
CA ALA A 291 -16.72 6.31 8.47
C ALA A 291 -16.90 7.62 7.70
N ASP A 292 -17.72 7.64 6.64
CA ASP A 292 -18.01 8.85 5.86
C ASP A 292 -18.66 9.97 6.70
N ASN A 293 -19.42 9.61 7.74
CA ASN A 293 -20.06 10.56 8.65
C ASN A 293 -19.14 11.11 9.75
N ARG A 294 -17.89 10.62 9.83
CA ARG A 294 -16.95 11.10 10.85
C ARG A 294 -16.28 12.41 10.45
N LYS A 295 -15.79 13.13 11.46
CA LYS A 295 -15.23 14.47 11.33
C LYS A 295 -13.77 14.52 10.88
N GLU A 296 -13.02 13.41 10.91
CA GLU A 296 -11.61 13.44 10.52
C GLU A 296 -11.44 13.79 9.03
N THR A 297 -10.35 14.46 8.69
CA THR A 297 -10.11 14.97 7.33
C THR A 297 -9.70 13.87 6.36
N LYS A 298 -8.76 13.00 6.79
CA LYS A 298 -8.25 11.90 5.96
C LYS A 298 -9.19 10.71 6.01
N LEU A 299 -9.50 10.16 4.83
CA LEU A 299 -10.33 8.95 4.70
C LEU A 299 -9.73 7.77 5.47
N ALA A 300 -8.42 7.59 5.41
CA ALA A 300 -7.73 6.50 6.11
C ALA A 300 -7.96 6.57 7.64
N GLU A 301 -7.82 7.76 8.24
CA GLU A 301 -8.07 7.98 9.66
C GLU A 301 -9.52 7.70 10.05
N ARG A 302 -10.49 8.16 9.24
CA ARG A 302 -11.92 7.88 9.49
C ARG A 302 -12.21 6.39 9.50
N VAL A 303 -11.70 5.66 8.50
CA VAL A 303 -11.94 4.21 8.37
C VAL A 303 -11.23 3.44 9.48
N ALA A 304 -9.97 3.76 9.79
CA ALA A 304 -9.22 3.10 10.84
C ALA A 304 -9.86 3.29 12.22
N LYS A 305 -10.25 4.52 12.58
CA LYS A 305 -10.95 4.79 13.84
C LYS A 305 -12.31 4.10 13.90
N GLU A 306 -13.00 3.97 12.78
CA GLU A 306 -14.24 3.20 12.74
C GLU A 306 -14.00 1.70 12.92
N MET A 307 -12.91 1.12 12.38
CA MET A 307 -12.51 -0.26 12.69
C MET A 307 -12.26 -0.45 14.19
N ILE A 308 -11.57 0.50 14.83
CA ILE A 308 -11.32 0.46 16.28
C ILE A 308 -12.65 0.47 17.05
N ASN A 309 -13.56 1.39 16.70
CA ASN A 309 -14.90 1.46 17.30
C ASN A 309 -15.73 0.18 17.08
N VAL A 310 -15.54 -0.51 15.95
CA VAL A 310 -16.19 -1.79 15.67
C VAL A 310 -15.68 -2.87 16.63
N VAL A 311 -14.35 -2.96 16.81
CA VAL A 311 -13.72 -3.92 17.73
C VAL A 311 -14.12 -3.63 19.17
N GLU A 312 -14.21 -2.37 19.57
CA GLU A 312 -14.69 -1.99 20.91
C GLU A 312 -16.20 -2.14 21.10
N GLY A 313 -16.96 -2.51 20.06
CA GLY A 313 -18.41 -2.71 20.14
C GLY A 313 -19.23 -1.41 20.18
N ARG A 314 -18.63 -0.25 19.87
CA ARG A 314 -19.24 1.09 19.91
C ARG A 314 -19.76 1.60 18.57
N SER A 315 -19.40 0.95 17.47
CA SER A 315 -19.83 1.37 16.12
C SER A 315 -21.33 1.15 15.87
N GLY A 316 -21.97 2.11 15.21
CA GLY A 316 -23.36 1.97 14.72
C GLY A 316 -23.57 0.88 13.67
N ALA A 317 -22.49 0.27 13.16
CA ALA A 317 -22.59 -0.91 12.29
C ALA A 317 -23.17 -2.14 13.02
N TRP A 318 -22.94 -2.24 14.34
CA TRP A 318 -23.53 -3.28 15.19
C TRP A 318 -25.05 -3.17 15.25
N ASP A 319 -25.58 -1.96 15.33
CA ASP A 319 -27.02 -1.71 15.38
C ASP A 319 -27.69 -2.12 14.06
N ARG A 320 -27.02 -1.84 12.93
CA ARG A 320 -27.47 -2.30 11.61
C ARG A 320 -27.51 -3.82 11.49
N ARG A 321 -26.47 -4.51 11.98
CA ARG A 321 -26.44 -5.99 12.06
C ARG A 321 -27.62 -6.50 12.90
N GLY A 322 -27.80 -5.92 14.09
CA GLY A 322 -28.88 -6.28 15.00
C GLY A 322 -30.28 -6.09 14.40
N MET A 323 -30.52 -4.96 13.72
CA MET A 323 -31.80 -4.70 13.03
C MET A 323 -32.09 -5.75 11.95
N VAL A 324 -31.10 -6.09 11.13
CA VAL A 324 -31.27 -7.11 10.08
C VAL A 324 -31.56 -8.49 10.67
N HIS A 325 -30.88 -8.87 11.75
CA HIS A 325 -31.10 -10.16 12.41
C HIS A 325 -32.47 -10.22 13.10
N LYS A 326 -32.85 -9.18 13.84
CA LYS A 326 -34.19 -9.07 14.47
C LYS A 326 -35.31 -9.19 13.43
N LEU A 327 -35.20 -8.45 12.32
CA LEU A 327 -36.18 -8.51 11.24
C LEU A 327 -36.17 -9.88 10.53
N SER A 328 -35.00 -10.52 10.41
CA SER A 328 -34.90 -11.87 9.84
C SER A 328 -35.57 -12.93 10.72
N ILE A 329 -35.42 -12.82 12.05
CA ILE A 329 -36.07 -13.72 13.02
C ILE A 329 -37.59 -13.56 12.97
N SER A 330 -38.08 -12.32 12.93
CA SER A 330 -39.51 -12.02 12.78
C SER A 330 -40.07 -12.62 11.47
N ALA A 331 -39.35 -12.47 10.37
CA ALA A 331 -39.75 -12.96 9.05
C ALA A 331 -39.45 -14.45 8.77
N ARG A 332 -39.05 -15.25 9.78
CA ARG A 332 -38.60 -16.65 9.57
C ARG A 332 -39.65 -17.55 8.90
N ALA A 333 -40.93 -17.36 9.23
CA ALA A 333 -42.03 -18.16 8.68
C ALA A 333 -42.21 -17.97 7.17
N ASN A 334 -41.82 -16.80 6.65
CA ASN A 334 -41.98 -16.45 5.23
C ASN A 334 -41.10 -17.31 4.31
N VAL A 335 -40.03 -17.91 4.83
CA VAL A 335 -39.14 -18.80 4.08
C VAL A 335 -39.90 -19.99 3.52
N ARG A 336 -40.73 -20.66 4.34
CA ARG A 336 -41.53 -21.81 3.91
C ARG A 336 -42.54 -21.41 2.82
N ARG A 337 -43.22 -20.27 3.01
CA ARG A 337 -44.19 -19.73 2.04
C ARG A 337 -43.53 -19.41 0.70
N SER A 338 -42.26 -18.99 0.70
CA SER A 338 -41.51 -18.74 -0.53
C SER A 338 -41.15 -20.02 -1.31
N MET A 339 -40.95 -21.15 -0.62
CA MET A 339 -40.58 -22.43 -1.23
C MET A 339 -41.78 -23.16 -1.86
N GLN A 340 -42.96 -23.06 -1.24
CA GLN A 340 -44.17 -23.76 -1.69
C GLN A 340 -44.62 -23.40 -3.10
N ARG A 341 -44.34 -22.18 -3.56
CA ARG A 341 -44.77 -21.69 -4.89
C ARG A 341 -43.74 -21.94 -6.01
N ARG A 342 -42.60 -22.56 -5.69
CA ARG A 342 -41.59 -22.99 -6.67
C ARG A 342 -41.81 -24.43 -7.17
N ARG A 343 -42.66 -25.19 -6.49
CA ARG A 343 -43.19 -26.47 -6.96
C ARG A 343 -44.48 -26.21 -7.71
#